data_AF-A0A7C3LMQ8-F1
#
_entry.id   AF-A0A7C3LMQ8-F1
#
_cell.length_a   1.000
_cell.length_b   1.000
_cell.length_c   1.000
_cell.angle_alpha   90.00
_cell.angle_beta   90.00
_cell.angle_gamma   90.00
#
_symmetry.space_group_name_H-M   'P 1'
#
loop_
_entity.id
_entity.type
_entity.pdbx_description
1 polymer ?
#
loop_
_entity_poly.entity_id
_entity_poly.type
_entity_poly.pdbx_seq_one_letter_code
_entity_poly.pdbx_strand_id
1 'polypeptide(L)'
;MRIGYFGSPDLSATLLSALHKEFEIAFIVTNPDRPKGRSANPVPTPVALVAEQIGCPVYKFASIKKEAGACELLASHNADIFLVFAYGSLIPRSIFDLPPEKTLNLHASLLPELRGASPIQSSLLRGFPVTGWTLQYITEELDAGDILSSCEIHVLDSDRVPEL
;
A
#
# COMPACT_ATOMS: atom_id res chain seq x y z
N MET A 1 10.62 14.95 5.57
CA MET A 1 10.55 13.72 4.77
C MET A 1 9.32 13.80 3.89
N ARG A 2 9.48 13.52 2.60
CA ARG A 2 8.46 13.58 1.55
C ARG A 2 8.18 12.16 1.07
N ILE A 3 6.92 11.74 1.11
CA ILE A 3 6.51 10.36 0.86
C ILE A 3 5.80 10.25 -0.49
N GLY A 4 6.26 9.32 -1.33
CA GLY A 4 5.47 8.81 -2.46
C GLY A 4 4.61 7.64 -1.98
N TYR A 5 3.29 7.77 -2.02
CA TYR A 5 2.39 6.78 -1.41
C TYR A 5 1.72 5.88 -2.44
N PHE A 6 1.72 4.57 -2.24
CA PHE A 6 1.10 3.58 -3.12
C PHE A 6 0.05 2.77 -2.36
N GLY A 7 -1.21 2.86 -2.76
CA GLY A 7 -2.28 2.13 -2.08
C GLY A 7 -3.65 2.30 -2.70
N SER A 8 -4.61 1.44 -2.33
CA SER A 8 -5.97 1.47 -2.90
C SER A 8 -7.12 1.35 -1.88
N PRO A 9 -7.19 0.32 -1.03
CA PRO A 9 -8.39 0.04 -0.24
C PRO A 9 -8.54 0.96 0.98
N ASP A 10 -9.66 0.82 1.68
CA ASP A 10 -10.03 1.64 2.85
C ASP A 10 -8.94 1.67 3.92
N LEU A 11 -8.36 0.52 4.27
CA LEU A 11 -7.29 0.41 5.26
C LEU A 11 -6.04 1.22 4.87
N SER A 12 -5.72 1.24 3.57
CA SER A 12 -4.64 2.08 3.05
C SER A 12 -5.01 3.57 3.05
N ALA A 13 -6.28 3.91 2.84
CA ALA A 13 -6.73 5.29 2.94
C ALA A 13 -6.61 5.81 4.38
N THR A 14 -6.93 4.97 5.39
CA THR A 14 -6.73 5.29 6.81
C THR A 14 -5.26 5.60 7.12
N LEU A 15 -4.32 4.78 6.62
CA LEU A 15 -2.90 5.03 6.81
C LEU A 15 -2.45 6.33 6.13
N LEU A 16 -2.87 6.57 4.89
CA LEU A 16 -2.57 7.82 4.19
C LEU A 16 -3.05 9.06 4.97
N SER A 17 -4.28 9.03 5.50
CA SER A 17 -4.82 10.13 6.31
C SER A 17 -4.05 10.36 7.61
N ALA A 18 -3.49 9.30 8.20
CA ALA A 18 -2.64 9.43 9.38
C ALA A 18 -1.26 10.02 9.01
N LEU A 19 -0.63 9.49 7.95
CA LEU A 19 0.69 9.94 7.49
C LEU A 19 0.70 11.39 7.03
N HIS A 20 -0.35 11.85 6.34
CA HIS A 20 -0.42 13.22 5.84
C HIS A 20 -0.39 14.28 6.96
N LYS A 21 -0.75 13.91 8.20
CA LYS A 21 -0.67 14.83 9.35
C LYS A 21 0.76 15.05 9.85
N GLU A 22 1.64 14.10 9.59
CA GLU A 22 3.01 14.06 10.11
C GLU A 22 4.07 14.30 9.02
N PHE A 23 3.75 13.97 7.76
CA PHE A 23 4.66 13.99 6.64
C PHE A 23 4.05 14.65 5.40
N GLU A 24 4.91 15.21 4.54
CA GLU A 24 4.49 15.70 3.24
C GLU A 24 4.26 14.51 2.30
N ILE A 25 3.09 14.48 1.64
CA ILE A 25 2.80 13.47 0.60
C ILE A 25 3.09 14.11 -0.76
N ALA A 26 4.16 13.65 -1.42
CA ALA A 26 4.64 14.22 -2.67
C ALA A 26 3.73 13.85 -3.85
N PHE A 27 3.32 12.58 -3.91
CA PHE A 27 2.34 12.06 -4.85
C PHE A 27 1.67 10.81 -4.30
N ILE A 28 0.54 10.43 -4.90
CA ILE A 28 -0.19 9.22 -4.58
C ILE A 28 -0.38 8.39 -5.86
N VAL A 29 -0.10 7.09 -5.78
CA VAL A 29 -0.40 6.12 -6.81
C VAL A 29 -1.46 5.16 -6.29
N THR A 30 -2.55 5.04 -7.03
CA THR A 30 -3.66 4.17 -6.68
C THR A 30 -4.17 3.43 -7.91
N ASN A 31 -4.88 2.32 -7.74
CA ASN A 31 -5.39 1.58 -8.90
C ASN A 31 -6.45 2.41 -9.64
N PRO A 32 -6.65 2.15 -10.96
CA PRO A 32 -7.74 2.76 -11.71
C PRO A 32 -9.10 2.48 -11.08
N ASP A 33 -10.04 3.39 -11.33
CA ASP A 33 -11.41 3.29 -10.84
C ASP A 33 -12.07 2.04 -11.42
N ARG A 34 -12.73 1.27 -10.55
CA ARG A 34 -13.38 0.02 -10.95
C ARG A 34 -14.83 0.04 -10.50
N PRO A 35 -15.74 -0.63 -11.24
CA PRO A 35 -17.11 -0.82 -10.78
C PRO A 35 -17.12 -1.56 -9.44
N LYS A 36 -17.99 -1.13 -8.52
CA LYS A 36 -18.18 -1.75 -7.20
C LYS A 36 -19.60 -2.31 -7.07
N GLY A 37 -19.72 -3.56 -6.64
CA GLY A 37 -21.01 -4.23 -6.45
C GLY A 37 -21.73 -4.50 -7.78
N ARG A 38 -23.02 -4.16 -7.86
CA ARG A 38 -23.86 -4.40 -9.06
C ARG A 38 -23.90 -3.21 -10.03
N SER A 39 -23.31 -2.08 -9.66
CA SER A 39 -23.23 -0.90 -10.53
C SER A 39 -22.15 -1.09 -11.59
N ALA A 40 -22.40 -0.62 -12.82
CA ALA A 40 -21.38 -0.55 -13.87
C ALA A 40 -20.54 0.73 -13.79
N ASN A 41 -20.93 1.72 -12.98
CA ASN A 41 -20.23 2.99 -12.89
C ASN A 41 -18.89 2.81 -12.15
N PRO A 42 -17.78 3.30 -12.72
CA PRO A 42 -16.49 3.32 -12.03
C PRO A 42 -16.58 4.11 -10.72
N VAL A 43 -16.02 3.55 -9.65
CA VAL A 43 -15.94 4.21 -8.35
C VAL A 43 -14.46 4.45 -8.03
N PRO A 44 -14.09 5.66 -7.58
CA PRO A 44 -12.75 5.95 -7.09
C PRO A 44 -12.33 5.01 -5.96
N THR A 45 -11.04 4.74 -5.88
CA THR A 45 -10.49 4.01 -4.73
C THR A 45 -10.61 4.87 -3.46
N PRO A 46 -10.76 4.26 -2.27
CA PRO A 46 -10.71 4.99 -1.01
C PRO A 46 -9.48 5.92 -0.87
N VAL A 47 -8.31 5.47 -1.33
CA VAL A 47 -7.10 6.29 -1.38
C VAL A 47 -7.23 7.49 -2.31
N ALA A 48 -7.86 7.35 -3.48
CA ALA A 48 -8.11 8.48 -4.38
C ALA A 48 -9.01 9.55 -3.73
N LEU A 49 -10.04 9.13 -2.99
CA LEU A 49 -10.95 10.05 -2.30
C LEU A 49 -10.22 10.85 -1.21
N VAL A 50 -9.34 10.19 -0.44
CA VAL A 50 -8.49 10.88 0.55
C VAL A 50 -7.51 11.82 -0.16
N ALA A 51 -6.93 11.41 -1.28
CA ALA A 51 -6.00 12.24 -2.04
C ALA A 51 -6.64 13.54 -2.57
N GLU A 52 -7.89 13.48 -3.03
CA GLU A 52 -8.66 14.65 -3.46
C GLU A 52 -8.86 15.65 -2.31
N GLN A 53 -9.08 15.17 -1.09
CA GLN A 53 -9.22 16.01 0.10
C GLN A 53 -7.88 16.66 0.50
N ILE A 54 -6.78 15.93 0.32
CA ILE A 54 -5.42 16.40 0.62
C ILE A 54 -4.92 17.41 -0.43
N GLY A 55 -5.43 17.35 -1.66
CA GLY A 55 -4.95 18.18 -2.77
C GLY A 55 -3.59 17.73 -3.33
N CYS A 56 -3.26 16.44 -3.19
CA CYS A 56 -2.00 15.85 -3.64
C CYS A 56 -2.15 15.28 -5.09
N PRO A 57 -1.09 15.32 -5.94
CA PRO A 57 -1.11 14.68 -7.24
C PRO A 57 -1.44 13.17 -7.16
N VAL A 58 -2.39 12.72 -7.98
CA VAL A 58 -2.83 11.31 -8.02
C VAL A 58 -2.55 10.70 -9.39
N TYR A 59 -1.93 9.52 -9.39
CA TYR A 59 -1.66 8.73 -10.58
C TYR A 59 -2.39 7.39 -10.53
N LYS A 60 -3.10 7.08 -11.63
CA LYS A 60 -3.91 5.86 -11.78
C LYS A 60 -3.43 5.05 -12.99
N PHE A 61 -2.27 4.42 -12.87
CA PHE A 61 -1.71 3.62 -13.96
C PHE A 61 -2.49 2.31 -14.13
N ALA A 62 -2.90 2.00 -15.36
CA ALA A 62 -3.41 0.66 -15.68
C ALA A 62 -2.31 -0.40 -15.56
N SER A 63 -1.07 -0.02 -15.89
CA SER A 63 0.14 -0.81 -15.62
C SER A 63 1.32 0.16 -15.56
N ILE A 64 1.85 0.39 -14.37
CA ILE A 64 2.99 1.30 -14.17
C ILE A 64 4.23 0.87 -14.98
N LYS A 65 4.40 -0.44 -15.20
CA LYS A 65 5.47 -1.01 -16.04
C LYS A 65 5.34 -0.63 -17.52
N LYS A 66 4.12 -0.43 -18.03
CA LYS A 66 3.85 -0.13 -19.44
C LYS A 66 3.67 1.37 -19.69
N GLU A 67 3.61 2.17 -18.64
CA GLU A 67 3.38 3.60 -18.77
C GLU A 67 4.69 4.30 -19.15
N ALA A 68 4.71 4.90 -20.34
CA ALA A 68 5.86 5.65 -20.81
C ALA A 68 6.04 6.92 -19.97
N GLY A 69 7.25 7.16 -19.48
CA GLY A 69 7.53 8.35 -18.67
C GLY A 69 7.15 8.23 -17.19
N ALA A 70 6.62 7.09 -16.73
CA ALA A 70 6.22 6.94 -15.33
C ALA A 70 7.40 7.09 -14.36
N CYS A 71 8.59 6.61 -14.73
CA CYS A 71 9.79 6.77 -13.91
C CYS A 71 10.16 8.25 -13.75
N GLU A 72 10.26 8.97 -14.86
CA GLU A 72 10.61 10.40 -14.91
C GLU A 72 9.56 11.25 -14.19
N LEU A 73 8.28 10.95 -14.40
CA LEU A 73 7.16 11.61 -13.75
C LEU A 73 7.24 11.45 -12.22
N LEU A 74 7.36 10.21 -11.73
CA LEU A 74 7.42 9.96 -10.29
C LEU A 74 8.73 10.49 -9.67
N ALA A 75 9.86 10.41 -10.38
CA ALA A 75 11.12 11.00 -9.94
C ALA A 75 11.05 12.53 -9.81
N SER A 76 10.32 13.21 -10.70
CA SER A 76 10.20 14.67 -10.68
C SER A 76 9.58 15.23 -9.39
N HIS A 77 8.87 14.39 -8.63
CA HIS A 77 8.29 14.77 -7.34
C HIS A 77 9.29 14.84 -6.20
N ASN A 78 10.53 14.34 -6.37
CA ASN A 78 11.58 14.36 -5.35
C ASN A 78 11.10 13.85 -3.98
N ALA A 79 10.46 12.68 -3.96
CA ALA A 79 10.12 12.02 -2.70
C ALA A 79 11.38 11.36 -2.10
N ASP A 80 11.52 11.42 -0.79
CA ASP A 80 12.66 10.84 -0.07
C ASP A 80 12.50 9.31 0.05
N ILE A 81 11.26 8.85 0.22
CA ILE A 81 10.89 7.45 0.43
C ILE A 81 9.58 7.13 -0.29
N PHE A 82 9.42 5.90 -0.75
CA PHE A 82 8.11 5.39 -1.15
C PHE A 82 7.55 4.45 -0.10
N LEU A 83 6.25 4.58 0.19
CA LEU A 83 5.52 3.69 1.08
C LEU A 83 4.39 3.01 0.32
N VAL A 84 4.42 1.69 0.34
CA VAL A 84 3.43 0.81 -0.29
C VAL A 84 2.58 0.18 0.79
N PHE A 85 1.27 0.26 0.62
CA PHE A 85 0.33 -0.47 1.46
C PHE A 85 -0.92 -0.86 0.67
N ALA A 86 -1.13 -2.17 0.51
CA ALA A 86 -2.28 -2.73 -0.19
C ALA A 86 -2.53 -2.09 -1.58
N TYR A 87 -1.46 -1.83 -2.35
CA TYR A 87 -1.57 -1.30 -3.71
C TYR A 87 -2.13 -2.34 -4.70
N GLY A 88 -1.83 -3.62 -4.51
CA GLY A 88 -2.42 -4.72 -5.28
C GLY A 88 -1.94 -4.86 -6.74
N SER A 89 -1.04 -3.99 -7.19
CA SER A 89 -0.39 -4.05 -8.50
C SER A 89 1.13 -4.16 -8.34
N LEU A 90 1.78 -4.86 -9.27
CA LEU A 90 3.23 -5.01 -9.25
C LEU A 90 3.92 -3.67 -9.52
N ILE A 91 4.89 -3.32 -8.66
CA ILE A 91 5.77 -2.17 -8.84
C ILE A 91 7.09 -2.70 -9.41
N PRO A 92 7.49 -2.30 -10.62
CA PRO A 92 8.76 -2.74 -11.20
C PRO A 92 9.93 -2.07 -10.47
N ARG A 93 11.09 -2.72 -10.52
CA ARG A 93 12.33 -2.23 -9.92
C ARG A 93 12.71 -0.81 -10.31
N SER A 94 12.49 -0.46 -11.58
CA SER A 94 12.74 0.89 -12.09
C SER A 94 11.94 2.00 -11.39
N ILE A 95 10.86 1.63 -10.68
CA ILE A 95 10.06 2.55 -9.87
C ILE A 95 10.47 2.46 -8.40
N PHE A 96 10.53 1.26 -7.82
CA PHE A 96 10.78 1.16 -6.37
C PHE A 96 12.23 1.49 -5.97
N ASP A 97 13.17 1.52 -6.91
CA ASP A 97 14.55 1.99 -6.69
C ASP A 97 14.71 3.51 -6.91
N LEU A 98 13.65 4.25 -7.26
CA LEU A 98 13.70 5.71 -7.45
C LEU A 98 14.03 6.52 -6.18
N PRO A 99 13.37 6.30 -5.03
CA PRO A 99 13.59 7.14 -3.85
C PRO A 99 14.94 6.83 -3.19
N PRO A 100 15.66 7.85 -2.67
CA PRO A 100 16.96 7.66 -2.05
C PRO A 100 16.91 6.77 -0.78
N GLU A 101 15.80 6.83 -0.02
CA GLU A 101 15.59 5.99 1.16
C GLU A 101 14.88 4.66 0.86
N LYS A 102 14.88 4.24 -0.42
CA LYS A 102 14.24 3.02 -0.93
C LYS A 102 12.72 3.02 -0.77
N THR A 103 12.11 1.89 -1.10
CA THR A 103 10.67 1.66 -1.00
C THR A 103 10.35 0.65 0.09
N LEU A 104 9.41 1.00 0.96
CA LEU A 104 8.91 0.14 2.02
C LEU A 104 7.52 -0.40 1.67
N ASN A 105 7.23 -1.61 2.14
CA ASN A 105 5.90 -2.21 2.11
C ASN A 105 5.44 -2.49 3.54
N LEU A 106 4.26 -1.98 3.89
CA LEU A 106 3.56 -2.38 5.10
C LEU A 106 2.70 -3.61 4.79
N HIS A 107 2.99 -4.72 5.46
CA HIS A 107 2.29 -5.98 5.27
C HIS A 107 1.47 -6.35 6.50
N ALA A 108 0.24 -6.82 6.32
CA ALA A 108 -0.71 -7.11 7.40
C ALA A 108 -0.59 -8.54 7.95
N SER A 109 0.65 -9.04 8.07
CA SER A 109 1.00 -10.23 8.86
C SER A 109 2.37 -10.08 9.49
N LEU A 110 2.74 -11.04 10.35
CA LEU A 110 4.09 -11.25 10.85
C LEU A 110 4.88 -12.08 9.82
N LEU A 111 5.68 -11.43 8.98
CA LEU A 111 6.49 -12.13 7.98
C LEU A 111 7.56 -13.02 8.66
N PRO A 112 7.97 -14.14 8.03
CA PRO A 112 7.62 -14.60 6.68
C PRO A 112 6.27 -15.32 6.56
N GLU A 113 5.49 -15.43 7.64
CA GLU A 113 4.17 -16.06 7.58
C GLU A 113 3.17 -15.20 6.79
N LEU A 114 2.27 -15.87 6.07
CA LEU A 114 1.15 -15.26 5.35
C LEU A 114 1.56 -14.17 4.32
N ARG A 115 2.65 -14.40 3.57
CA ARG A 115 2.93 -13.62 2.35
C ARG A 115 1.74 -13.63 1.40
N GLY A 116 1.59 -12.56 0.62
CA GLY A 116 0.60 -12.47 -0.45
C GLY A 116 -0.61 -11.61 -0.13
N ALA A 117 -1.66 -11.75 -0.93
CA ALA A 117 -2.68 -10.71 -1.07
C ALA A 117 -3.76 -10.65 0.02
N SER A 118 -3.83 -11.63 0.93
CA SER A 118 -4.95 -11.73 1.89
C SER A 118 -4.50 -12.23 3.29
N PRO A 119 -3.51 -11.58 3.92
CA PRO A 119 -2.95 -12.05 5.18
C PRO A 119 -3.96 -12.01 6.34
N ILE A 120 -4.78 -10.96 6.43
CA ILE A 120 -5.80 -10.79 7.50
C ILE A 120 -6.86 -11.91 7.42
N GLN A 121 -7.36 -12.20 6.22
CA GLN A 121 -8.33 -13.27 6.03
C GLN A 121 -7.71 -14.64 6.34
N SER A 122 -6.44 -14.82 5.95
CA SER A 122 -5.73 -16.08 6.11
C SER A 122 -5.37 -16.38 7.56
N SER A 123 -5.04 -15.36 8.37
CA SER A 123 -4.75 -15.53 9.80
C SER A 123 -6.01 -16.03 10.54
N LEU A 124 -7.15 -15.40 10.29
CA LEU A 124 -8.45 -15.81 10.85
C LEU A 124 -8.85 -17.23 10.37
N LEU A 125 -8.78 -17.49 9.07
CA LEU A 125 -9.19 -18.79 8.50
C LEU A 125 -8.33 -19.95 9.02
N ARG A 126 -7.04 -19.71 9.25
CA ARG A 126 -6.10 -20.72 9.75
C ARG A 126 -6.04 -20.77 11.28
N GLY A 127 -6.83 -19.95 11.99
CA GLY A 127 -6.91 -19.93 13.45
C GLY A 127 -5.61 -19.49 14.12
N PHE A 128 -4.89 -18.51 13.55
CA PHE A 128 -3.70 -17.96 14.17
C PHE A 128 -4.07 -17.22 15.47
N PRO A 129 -3.44 -17.52 16.62
CA PRO A 129 -3.72 -16.81 17.88
C PRO A 129 -3.08 -15.42 17.91
N VAL A 130 -2.09 -15.19 17.04
CA VAL A 130 -1.36 -13.92 16.90
C VAL A 130 -1.14 -13.67 15.42
N THR A 131 -1.43 -12.45 14.99
CA THR A 131 -1.08 -11.89 13.68
C THR A 131 -0.31 -10.59 13.93
N GLY A 132 -0.18 -9.73 12.92
CA GLY A 132 0.40 -8.42 13.15
C GLY A 132 0.68 -7.65 11.88
N TRP A 133 1.56 -6.66 12.03
CA TRP A 133 2.05 -5.82 10.97
C TRP A 133 3.55 -6.06 10.80
N THR A 134 4.01 -6.06 9.56
CA THR A 134 5.44 -6.06 9.24
C THR A 134 5.76 -4.92 8.29
N LEU A 135 6.76 -4.12 8.63
CA LEU A 135 7.39 -3.19 7.71
C LEU A 135 8.63 -3.87 7.12
N GLN A 136 8.68 -3.95 5.79
CA GLN A 136 9.78 -4.57 5.05
C GLN A 136 10.22 -3.67 3.90
N TYR A 137 11.44 -3.87 3.40
CA TYR A 137 11.78 -3.39 2.06
C TYR A 137 10.99 -4.17 1.01
N ILE A 138 10.71 -3.53 -0.13
CA ILE A 138 10.19 -4.26 -1.29
C ILE A 138 11.33 -4.92 -2.08
N THR A 139 11.04 -6.06 -2.67
CA THR A 139 11.91 -6.79 -3.61
C THR A 139 11.14 -7.15 -4.88
N GLU A 140 11.80 -7.73 -5.87
CA GLU A 140 11.12 -8.30 -7.04
C GLU A 140 10.22 -9.49 -6.65
N GLU A 141 10.59 -10.22 -5.59
CA GLU A 141 9.78 -11.25 -4.98
C GLU A 141 8.70 -10.65 -4.05
N LEU A 142 7.51 -11.23 -4.09
CA LEU A 142 6.35 -10.77 -3.32
C LEU A 142 6.57 -11.00 -1.82
N ASP A 143 6.49 -9.92 -1.05
CA ASP A 143 6.59 -9.89 0.42
C ASP A 143 7.81 -10.64 0.98
N ALA A 144 8.95 -10.52 0.29
CA ALA A 144 10.17 -11.26 0.58
C ALA A 144 11.38 -10.38 0.91
N GLY A 145 11.18 -9.08 1.10
CA GLY A 145 12.28 -8.19 1.45
C GLY A 145 12.65 -8.25 2.93
N ASP A 146 13.79 -7.64 3.26
CA ASP A 146 14.29 -7.62 4.63
C ASP A 146 13.30 -6.90 5.55
N ILE A 147 12.99 -7.54 6.68
CA ILE A 147 12.08 -7.04 7.70
C ILE A 147 12.80 -5.96 8.51
N LEU A 148 12.17 -4.79 8.63
CA LEU A 148 12.66 -3.66 9.42
C LEU A 148 12.07 -3.64 10.83
N SER A 149 10.76 -3.89 10.94
CA SER A 149 10.04 -3.87 12.20
C SER A 149 8.76 -4.69 12.07
N SER A 150 8.30 -5.23 13.19
CA SER A 150 7.01 -5.90 13.28
C SER A 150 6.26 -5.49 14.56
N CYS A 151 4.94 -5.65 14.54
CA CYS A 151 4.07 -5.41 15.68
C CYS A 151 3.05 -6.52 15.76
N GLU A 152 2.94 -7.17 16.92
CA GLU A 152 2.01 -8.28 17.15
C GLU A 152 0.61 -7.80 17.54
N ILE A 153 -0.39 -8.55 17.10
CA ILE A 153 -1.79 -8.37 17.44
C ILE A 153 -2.36 -9.73 17.81
N HIS A 154 -2.93 -9.84 19.02
CA HIS A 154 -3.66 -11.02 19.45
C HIS A 154 -5.00 -11.12 18.71
N VAL A 155 -5.28 -12.30 18.17
CA VAL A 155 -6.54 -12.60 17.50
C VAL A 155 -7.51 -13.16 18.53
N LEU A 156 -8.66 -12.51 18.68
CA LEU A 156 -9.75 -12.92 19.56
C LEU A 156 -10.83 -13.69 18.77
N ASP A 157 -11.58 -14.55 19.45
CA ASP A 157 -12.68 -15.32 18.83
C ASP A 157 -13.78 -14.42 18.21
N SER A 158 -13.90 -13.19 18.71
CA SER A 158 -14.84 -12.18 18.22
C SER A 158 -14.37 -11.45 16.97
N ASP A 159 -13.09 -11.52 16.62
CA ASP A 159 -12.52 -10.70 15.54
C ASP A 159 -13.07 -11.10 14.18
N ARG A 160 -13.33 -10.11 13.32
CA ARG A 160 -13.57 -10.31 11.89
C ARG A 160 -12.64 -9.41 11.11
N VAL A 161 -12.58 -9.65 9.80
CA VAL A 161 -11.65 -8.97 8.89
C VAL A 161 -11.73 -7.43 8.94
N PRO A 162 -12.90 -6.79 9.08
CA PRO A 162 -12.95 -5.33 9.19
C PRO A 162 -12.42 -4.78 10.52
N GLU A 163 -12.47 -5.57 11.60
CA GLU A 163 -12.07 -5.15 12.95
C GLU A 163 -10.61 -5.48 13.29
N LEU A 164 -10.04 -6.52 12.68
CA LEU A 164 -8.65 -6.98 12.84
C LEU A 164 -7.67 -6.24 11.92
#